data_AF-A0A2P6WBK5-F1
#
_entry.id   AF-A0A2P6WBK5-F1
#
_cell.length_a   1.000
_cell.length_b   1.000
_cell.length_c   1.000
_cell.angle_alpha   90.00
_cell.angle_beta   90.00
_cell.angle_gamma   90.00
#
_symmetry.space_group_name_H-M   'P 1'
#
loop_
_entity.id
_entity.type
_entity.pdbx_description
1 polymer ?
#
loop_
_entity_poly.entity_id
_entity_poly.type
_entity_poly.pdbx_seq_one_letter_code
_entity_poly.pdbx_strand_id
1 'polypeptide(L)'
;MVGHGQSEARQWYAHSVEGMPPETWQTLEAHLLGVATQARKFAAKFGCGGWGALAGLWHDLGKATEAFWRRLSGTGPRVDHSTAGAKLATTRLGVVGKVLAYCIAGHHAGLADGKSPEASCLVRRLKGASLPELPAWLPQTEPLEALPFAPTAGRSGFQRAFFVRMLYSCLVDADFLDTEKFLKKEKNALRGEYPPLDVLWERLQGYLSKFAAKPVPSPVDPWRAKVLSWCVEAAGNAPGLYSLTVPTGGGKTLSSLAFALKHAVTSHLDRVIFVIPYTSIIEQNADVFRDAVGADAVIEHHSNFDPRRKKAGRDEADP
;
A
#
# COMPACT_ATOMS: atom_id res chain seq x y z
N MET A 1 -9.59 17.31 53.67
CA MET A 1 -8.67 16.81 52.63
C MET A 1 -9.51 16.13 51.57
N VAL A 2 -9.87 16.86 50.52
CA VAL A 2 -10.63 16.33 49.39
C VAL A 2 -9.60 15.65 48.49
N GLY A 3 -9.66 14.33 48.41
CA GLY A 3 -8.81 13.56 47.51
C GLY A 3 -9.17 13.90 46.07
N HIS A 4 -8.30 14.65 45.39
CA HIS A 4 -8.29 14.72 43.94
C HIS A 4 -7.88 13.33 43.42
N GLY A 5 -8.88 12.47 43.18
CA GLY A 5 -8.71 11.33 42.30
C GLY A 5 -8.38 11.87 40.92
N GLN A 6 -7.10 11.86 40.56
CA GLN A 6 -6.70 11.97 39.17
C GLN A 6 -7.40 10.80 38.45
N SER A 7 -8.34 11.12 37.58
CA SER A 7 -8.96 10.15 36.67
C SER A 7 -7.83 9.54 35.85
N GLU A 8 -7.38 8.33 36.20
CA GLU A 8 -6.46 7.57 35.36
C GLU A 8 -7.06 7.49 33.96
N ALA A 9 -6.33 8.00 32.97
CA ALA A 9 -6.80 8.00 31.59
C ALA A 9 -7.03 6.55 31.17
N ARG A 10 -8.29 6.24 30.82
CA ARG A 10 -8.68 4.89 30.46
C ARG A 10 -7.86 4.41 29.25
N GLN A 11 -7.13 3.31 29.43
CA GLN A 11 -6.31 2.71 28.37
C GLN A 11 -7.19 1.88 27.41
N TRP A 12 -7.02 2.11 26.12
CA TRP A 12 -7.69 1.37 25.05
C TRP A 12 -6.69 0.51 24.29
N TYR A 13 -7.17 -0.59 23.69
CA TYR A 13 -6.35 -1.56 22.99
C TYR A 13 -6.85 -1.78 21.57
N ALA A 14 -5.92 -1.94 20.63
CA ALA A 14 -6.22 -2.20 19.22
C ALA A 14 -6.25 -3.69 18.89
N HIS A 15 -5.31 -4.46 19.45
CA HIS A 15 -5.11 -5.88 19.18
C HIS A 15 -4.81 -6.63 20.47
N SER A 16 -5.46 -7.78 20.66
CA SER A 16 -5.17 -8.72 21.72
C SER A 16 -4.15 -9.76 21.27
N VAL A 17 -3.47 -10.38 22.25
CA VAL A 17 -2.63 -11.55 22.04
C VAL A 17 -3.37 -12.74 22.64
N GLU A 18 -3.60 -13.77 21.84
CA GLU A 18 -4.38 -14.94 22.27
C GLU A 18 -3.76 -15.61 23.50
N GLY A 19 -4.60 -15.89 24.50
CA GLY A 19 -4.18 -16.52 25.75
C GLY A 19 -3.33 -15.65 26.69
N MET A 20 -3.05 -14.39 26.34
CA MET A 20 -2.21 -13.49 27.12
C MET A 20 -3.02 -12.32 27.72
N PRO A 21 -2.60 -11.77 28.87
CA PRO A 21 -3.35 -10.73 29.55
C PRO A 21 -3.16 -9.34 28.88
N PRO A 22 -4.03 -8.35 29.17
CA PRO A 22 -4.04 -7.05 28.48
C PRO A 22 -2.72 -6.28 28.49
N GLU A 23 -1.85 -6.51 29.47
CA GLU A 23 -0.54 -5.85 29.55
C GLU A 23 0.37 -6.23 28.38
N THR A 24 0.10 -7.36 27.71
CA THR A 24 0.83 -7.78 26.50
C THR A 24 0.13 -7.35 25.22
N TRP A 25 -1.01 -6.68 25.29
CA TRP A 25 -1.80 -6.27 24.13
C TRP A 25 -1.29 -4.96 23.53
N GLN A 26 -1.59 -4.72 22.26
CA GLN A 26 -1.21 -3.47 21.62
C GLN A 26 -2.16 -2.37 22.03
N THR A 27 -1.64 -1.29 22.61
CA THR A 27 -2.46 -0.12 22.93
C THR A 27 -2.98 0.53 21.64
N LEU A 28 -4.17 1.12 21.73
CA LEU A 28 -4.77 1.84 20.61
C LEU A 28 -3.91 3.04 20.21
N GLU A 29 -3.30 3.73 21.18
CA GLU A 29 -2.37 4.83 20.93
C GLU A 29 -1.18 4.38 20.08
N ALA A 30 -0.48 3.33 20.51
CA ALA A 30 0.70 2.83 19.80
C ALA A 30 0.35 2.40 18.36
N HIS A 31 -0.79 1.72 18.20
CA HIS A 31 -1.28 1.28 16.90
C HIS A 31 -1.63 2.46 15.98
N LEU A 32 -2.50 3.39 16.41
CA LEU A 32 -2.90 4.52 15.57
C LEU A 32 -1.71 5.41 15.18
N LEU A 33 -0.76 5.63 16.09
CA LEU A 33 0.47 6.39 15.80
C LEU A 33 1.40 5.64 14.84
N GLY A 34 1.52 4.32 15.00
CA GLY A 34 2.30 3.45 14.12
C GLY A 34 1.76 3.45 12.68
N VAL A 35 0.47 3.17 12.54
CA VAL A 35 -0.25 3.19 11.25
C VAL A 35 -0.18 4.57 10.62
N ALA A 36 -0.42 5.65 11.38
CA ALA A 36 -0.32 7.02 10.88
C ALA A 36 1.08 7.36 10.35
N THR A 37 2.12 6.94 11.06
CA THR A 37 3.51 7.17 10.67
C THR A 37 3.82 6.43 9.37
N GLN A 38 3.40 5.18 9.24
CA GLN A 38 3.67 4.35 8.07
C GLN A 38 2.84 4.82 6.86
N ALA A 39 1.55 5.08 7.03
CA ALA A 39 0.66 5.60 5.98
C ALA A 39 1.12 6.99 5.49
N ARG A 40 1.63 7.85 6.38
CA ARG A 40 2.26 9.13 6.01
C ARG A 40 3.43 8.91 5.06
N LYS A 41 4.34 7.98 5.38
CA LYS A 41 5.52 7.68 4.55
C LYS A 41 5.11 7.18 3.17
N PHE A 42 4.12 6.29 3.08
CA PHE A 42 3.61 5.80 1.80
C PHE A 42 2.96 6.92 0.98
N ALA A 43 2.09 7.72 1.60
CA ALA A 43 1.39 8.79 0.91
C ALA A 43 2.31 9.97 0.53
N ALA A 44 3.44 10.15 1.23
CA ALA A 44 4.44 11.18 0.89
C ALA A 44 5.04 10.99 -0.51
N LYS A 45 5.08 9.76 -1.04
CA LYS A 45 5.57 9.45 -2.40
C LYS A 45 4.77 10.16 -3.51
N PHE A 46 3.53 10.57 -3.22
CA PHE A 46 2.70 11.37 -4.13
C PHE A 46 2.23 12.68 -3.46
N GLY A 47 3.03 13.23 -2.55
CA GLY A 47 2.80 14.55 -1.94
C GLY A 47 1.64 14.61 -0.94
N CYS A 48 1.12 13.47 -0.49
CA CYS A 48 -0.10 13.40 0.33
C CYS A 48 0.13 12.83 1.73
N GLY A 49 1.33 13.03 2.30
CA GLY A 49 1.69 12.50 3.61
C GLY A 49 0.69 12.87 4.73
N GLY A 50 0.16 14.09 4.72
CA GLY A 50 -0.88 14.52 5.68
C GLY A 50 -2.18 13.72 5.58
N TRP A 51 -2.60 13.35 4.36
CA TRP A 51 -3.76 12.49 4.14
C TRP A 51 -3.54 11.08 4.69
N GLY A 52 -2.37 10.50 4.43
CA GLY A 52 -1.99 9.19 4.97
C GLY A 52 -1.95 9.19 6.50
N ALA A 53 -1.37 10.23 7.10
CA ALA A 53 -1.32 10.39 8.55
C ALA A 53 -2.71 10.42 9.18
N LEU A 54 -3.62 11.24 8.62
CA LEU A 54 -4.99 11.36 9.11
C LEU A 54 -5.81 10.07 8.92
N ALA A 55 -5.64 9.39 7.79
CA ALA A 55 -6.25 8.10 7.56
C ALA A 55 -5.82 7.11 8.66
N GLY A 56 -4.52 6.99 8.93
CA GLY A 56 -3.99 6.08 9.96
C GLY A 56 -4.42 6.46 11.38
N LEU A 57 -4.36 7.74 11.74
CA LEU A 57 -4.76 8.23 13.08
C LEU A 57 -6.24 7.98 13.38
N TRP A 58 -7.10 8.00 12.35
CA TRP A 58 -8.54 7.98 12.56
C TRP A 58 -9.19 6.64 12.26
N HIS A 59 -8.53 5.72 11.54
CA HIS A 59 -9.22 4.55 10.99
C HIS A 59 -9.92 3.68 12.04
N ASP A 60 -9.31 3.56 13.21
CA ASP A 60 -9.71 2.66 14.29
C ASP A 60 -10.20 3.37 15.55
N LEU A 61 -10.56 4.65 15.47
CA LEU A 61 -11.04 5.41 16.64
C LEU A 61 -12.29 4.81 17.31
N GLY A 62 -13.09 4.02 16.59
CA GLY A 62 -14.23 3.32 17.17
C GLY A 62 -13.83 2.23 18.18
N LYS A 63 -12.56 1.84 18.23
CA LYS A 63 -12.01 0.93 19.24
C LYS A 63 -11.93 1.57 20.64
N ALA A 64 -11.95 2.91 20.74
CA ALA A 64 -11.97 3.64 22.00
C ALA A 64 -13.38 3.64 22.64
N THR A 65 -13.97 2.46 22.82
CA THR A 65 -15.33 2.28 23.37
C THR A 65 -15.40 1.07 24.30
N GLU A 66 -16.28 1.16 25.30
CA GLU A 66 -16.62 0.04 26.20
C GLU A 66 -17.05 -1.21 25.40
N ALA A 67 -17.86 -0.99 24.36
CA ALA A 67 -18.39 -2.08 23.55
C ALA A 67 -17.28 -2.83 22.79
N PHE A 68 -16.29 -2.10 22.25
CA PHE A 68 -15.13 -2.73 21.62
C PHE A 68 -14.22 -3.43 22.63
N TRP A 69 -14.01 -2.84 23.82
CA TRP A 69 -13.28 -3.50 24.91
C TRP A 69 -13.88 -4.86 25.27
N ARG A 70 -15.21 -4.91 25.46
CA ARG A 70 -15.91 -6.18 25.76
C ARG A 70 -15.77 -7.20 24.65
N ARG A 71 -15.86 -6.77 23.39
CA ARG A 71 -15.58 -7.63 22.22
C ARG A 71 -14.16 -8.19 22.30
N LEU A 72 -13.17 -7.32 22.51
CA LEU A 72 -11.76 -7.69 22.51
C LEU A 72 -11.42 -8.64 23.67
N SER A 73 -12.07 -8.47 24.83
CA SER A 73 -11.95 -9.35 25.99
C SER A 73 -12.76 -10.64 25.92
N GLY A 74 -13.45 -10.90 24.80
CA GLY A 74 -14.26 -12.11 24.58
C GLY A 74 -15.59 -12.14 25.31
N THR A 75 -16.04 -11.01 25.89
CA THR A 75 -17.27 -10.92 26.70
C THR A 75 -18.44 -10.24 25.98
N GLY A 76 -18.19 -9.62 24.82
CA GLY A 76 -19.16 -8.82 24.07
C GLY A 76 -19.31 -9.26 22.62
N PRO A 77 -20.41 -8.86 21.95
CA PRO A 77 -20.65 -9.17 20.55
C PRO A 77 -19.67 -8.40 19.64
N ARG A 78 -19.62 -8.79 18.37
CA ARG A 78 -18.94 -8.00 17.33
C ARG A 78 -19.59 -6.62 17.21
N VAL A 79 -18.76 -5.59 17.13
CA VAL A 79 -19.18 -4.19 16.99
C VAL A 79 -18.48 -3.55 15.79
N ASP A 80 -19.11 -2.57 15.17
CA ASP A 80 -18.46 -1.74 14.15
C ASP A 80 -17.56 -0.70 14.82
N HIS A 81 -16.26 -0.81 14.57
CA HIS A 81 -15.26 0.14 15.05
C HIS A 81 -14.72 1.05 13.93
N SER A 82 -15.02 0.71 12.67
CA SER A 82 -14.41 1.34 11.50
C SER A 82 -15.09 2.65 11.06
N THR A 83 -16.38 2.82 11.38
CA THR A 83 -17.15 3.97 10.86
C THR A 83 -17.01 5.24 11.72
N ALA A 84 -16.62 5.13 12.99
CA ALA A 84 -16.47 6.28 13.90
C ALA A 84 -15.45 7.31 13.36
N GLY A 85 -14.27 6.84 12.93
CA GLY A 85 -13.25 7.68 12.31
C GLY A 85 -13.68 8.31 10.99
N ALA A 86 -14.47 7.58 10.19
CA ALA A 86 -15.04 8.11 8.95
C ALA A 86 -16.01 9.26 9.22
N LYS A 87 -16.84 9.13 10.27
CA LYS A 87 -17.73 10.21 10.73
C LYS A 87 -16.95 11.42 11.23
N LEU A 88 -15.87 11.19 11.99
CA LEU A 88 -14.96 12.27 12.43
C LEU A 88 -14.44 13.05 11.23
N ALA A 89 -13.92 12.35 10.21
CA ALA A 89 -13.35 12.97 9.03
C ALA A 89 -14.35 13.88 8.31
N THR A 90 -15.57 13.41 8.07
CA THR A 90 -16.61 14.24 7.42
C THR A 90 -17.08 15.39 8.29
N THR A 91 -17.07 15.23 9.62
CA THR A 91 -17.48 16.29 10.55
C THR A 91 -16.44 17.40 10.61
N ARG A 92 -15.15 17.06 10.65
CA ARG A 92 -14.05 18.03 10.75
C ARG A 92 -13.67 18.68 9.42
N LEU A 93 -13.73 17.94 8.32
CA LEU A 93 -13.18 18.36 7.02
C LEU A 93 -14.26 18.47 5.92
N GLY A 94 -15.54 18.32 6.27
CA GLY A 94 -16.65 18.43 5.33
C GLY A 94 -16.50 17.53 4.10
N VAL A 95 -16.58 18.13 2.91
CA VAL A 95 -16.49 17.42 1.63
C VAL A 95 -15.13 16.78 1.41
N VAL A 96 -14.05 17.43 1.86
CA VAL A 96 -12.67 16.91 1.78
C VAL A 96 -12.55 15.64 2.62
N GLY A 97 -13.16 15.65 3.81
CA GLY A 97 -13.24 14.51 4.73
C GLY A 97 -13.91 13.27 4.13
N LYS A 98 -14.72 13.41 3.08
CA LYS A 98 -15.37 12.27 2.42
C LYS A 98 -14.38 11.31 1.76
N VAL A 99 -13.23 11.80 1.29
CA VAL A 99 -12.15 10.95 0.75
C VAL A 99 -11.58 10.05 1.85
N LEU A 100 -11.27 10.62 3.01
CA LEU A 100 -10.82 9.85 4.18
C LEU A 100 -11.90 8.90 4.68
N ALA A 101 -13.17 9.33 4.66
CA ALA A 101 -14.28 8.50 5.09
C ALA A 101 -14.43 7.21 4.27
N TYR A 102 -14.22 7.26 2.95
CA TYR A 102 -14.17 6.04 2.13
C TYR A 102 -13.03 5.11 2.55
N CYS A 103 -11.84 5.67 2.79
CA CYS A 103 -10.66 4.89 3.17
C CYS A 103 -10.87 4.24 4.55
N ILE A 104 -11.25 5.04 5.53
CA ILE A 104 -11.44 4.65 6.93
C ILE A 104 -12.61 3.67 7.05
N ALA A 105 -13.78 3.95 6.50
CA ALA A 105 -14.90 3.00 6.62
C ALA A 105 -14.59 1.67 5.89
N GLY A 106 -13.75 1.71 4.86
CA GLY A 106 -13.45 0.56 4.03
C GLY A 106 -12.33 -0.36 4.54
N HIS A 107 -11.52 0.05 5.54
CA HIS A 107 -10.21 -0.57 5.79
C HIS A 107 -10.22 -2.09 6.07
N HIS A 108 -11.36 -2.66 6.52
CA HIS A 108 -11.53 -4.11 6.67
C HIS A 108 -12.40 -4.78 5.58
N ALA A 109 -13.33 -4.06 4.96
CA ALA A 109 -14.37 -4.65 4.09
C ALA A 109 -14.18 -4.34 2.59
N GLY A 110 -13.25 -3.43 2.26
CA GLY A 110 -13.14 -2.80 0.95
C GLY A 110 -13.93 -1.50 0.84
N LEU A 111 -13.68 -0.77 -0.24
CA LEU A 111 -14.35 0.49 -0.53
C LEU A 111 -15.84 0.27 -0.78
N ALA A 112 -16.67 0.95 0.00
CA ALA A 112 -18.13 0.89 -0.12
C ALA A 112 -18.64 1.68 -1.33
N ASP A 113 -19.82 1.30 -1.83
CA ASP A 113 -20.60 2.15 -2.69
C ASP A 113 -20.98 3.45 -1.97
N GLY A 114 -21.04 4.56 -2.72
CA GLY A 114 -21.29 5.87 -2.12
C GLY A 114 -22.71 6.02 -1.56
N LYS A 115 -23.71 5.67 -2.37
CA LYS A 115 -25.13 5.67 -1.99
C LYS A 115 -25.83 4.55 -2.72
N SER A 116 -26.46 3.66 -1.96
CA SER A 116 -27.22 2.54 -2.51
C SER A 116 -28.30 2.09 -1.51
N PRO A 117 -29.18 1.15 -1.89
CA PRO A 117 -30.20 0.58 -1.00
C PRO A 117 -29.63 -0.27 0.15
N GLU A 118 -28.36 -0.68 0.08
CA GLU A 118 -27.71 -1.54 1.07
C GLU A 118 -27.21 -0.74 2.28
N ALA A 119 -27.29 -1.33 3.47
CA ALA A 119 -26.79 -0.72 4.71
C ALA A 119 -25.27 -0.49 4.70
N SER A 120 -24.53 -1.24 3.87
CA SER A 120 -23.07 -1.16 3.73
C SER A 120 -22.58 0.08 2.97
N CYS A 121 -23.46 0.83 2.29
CA CYS A 121 -23.04 2.03 1.58
C CYS A 121 -22.57 3.15 2.53
N LEU A 122 -21.61 3.96 2.07
CA LEU A 122 -20.94 4.95 2.91
C LEU A 122 -21.94 5.93 3.55
N VAL A 123 -22.92 6.43 2.79
CA VAL A 123 -23.91 7.39 3.31
C VAL A 123 -24.70 6.83 4.50
N ARG A 124 -25.11 5.56 4.46
CA ARG A 124 -25.88 4.95 5.55
C ARG A 124 -25.00 4.65 6.75
N ARG A 125 -23.80 4.13 6.52
CA ARG A 125 -22.79 3.91 7.56
C ARG A 125 -22.50 5.20 8.34
N LEU A 126 -22.22 6.30 7.63
CA LEU A 126 -21.95 7.60 8.27
C LEU A 126 -23.13 8.14 9.09
N LYS A 127 -24.37 7.93 8.62
CA LYS A 127 -25.58 8.35 9.36
C LYS A 127 -25.78 7.56 10.64
N GLY A 128 -25.53 6.25 10.61
CA GLY A 128 -25.71 5.36 11.77
C GLY A 128 -24.56 5.39 12.78
N ALA A 129 -23.39 5.90 12.40
CA ALA A 129 -22.23 5.92 13.28
C ALA A 129 -22.38 6.90 14.44
N SER A 130 -21.91 6.50 15.61
CA SER A 130 -21.62 7.39 16.74
C SER A 130 -20.13 7.73 16.76
N LEU A 131 -19.79 8.92 17.26
CA LEU A 131 -18.42 9.30 17.50
C LEU A 131 -18.17 9.16 19.01
N PRO A 132 -17.22 8.32 19.46
CA PRO A 132 -16.85 8.27 20.87
C PRO A 132 -16.18 9.57 21.31
N GLU A 133 -16.06 9.75 22.62
CA GLU A 133 -15.15 10.77 23.15
C GLU A 133 -13.73 10.49 22.65
N LEU A 134 -13.08 11.54 22.13
CA LEU A 134 -11.76 11.38 21.53
C LEU A 134 -10.70 11.23 22.64
N PRO A 135 -9.78 10.25 22.52
CA PRO A 135 -8.73 10.09 23.52
C PRO A 135 -7.87 11.35 23.65
N ALA A 136 -7.50 11.73 24.88
CA ALA A 136 -6.73 12.95 25.15
C ALA A 136 -5.32 12.94 24.53
N TRP A 137 -4.74 11.76 24.31
CA TRP A 137 -3.45 11.58 23.63
C TRP A 137 -3.53 11.71 22.11
N LEU A 138 -4.74 11.73 21.52
CA LEU A 138 -4.90 11.83 20.07
C LEU A 138 -4.30 13.17 19.61
N PRO A 139 -3.26 13.16 18.74
CA PRO A 139 -2.60 14.39 18.35
C PRO A 139 -3.56 15.37 17.70
N GLN A 140 -3.34 16.66 17.93
CA GLN A 140 -3.93 17.69 17.08
C GLN A 140 -3.30 17.58 15.68
N THR A 141 -4.11 17.82 14.67
CA THR A 141 -3.75 17.58 13.28
C THR A 141 -4.06 18.83 12.47
N GLU A 142 -3.13 19.21 11.59
CA GLU A 142 -3.38 20.27 10.62
C GLU A 142 -4.58 19.90 9.72
N PRO A 143 -5.48 20.85 9.44
CA PRO A 143 -6.62 20.60 8.58
C PRO A 143 -6.17 20.35 7.13
N LEU A 144 -6.89 19.45 6.45
CA LEU A 144 -6.78 19.33 5.00
C LEU A 144 -7.81 20.26 4.36
N GLU A 145 -7.32 21.32 3.72
CA GLU A 145 -8.21 22.38 3.19
C GLU A 145 -8.76 22.05 1.80
N ALA A 146 -8.00 21.31 0.98
CA ALA A 146 -8.37 21.02 -0.39
C ALA A 146 -7.82 19.66 -0.88
N LEU A 147 -8.34 19.20 -2.02
CA LEU A 147 -7.73 18.08 -2.75
C LEU A 147 -6.32 18.48 -3.21
N PRO A 148 -5.36 17.53 -3.25
CA PRO A 148 -3.98 17.80 -3.67
C PRO A 148 -3.83 18.00 -5.18
N PHE A 149 -4.94 18.10 -5.91
CA PHE A 149 -4.97 18.32 -7.35
C PHE A 149 -6.22 19.10 -7.73
N ALA A 150 -6.11 19.89 -8.79
CA ALA A 150 -7.25 20.51 -9.44
C ALA A 150 -8.01 19.45 -10.27
N PRO A 151 -9.30 19.18 -9.98
CA PRO A 151 -10.07 18.22 -10.75
C PRO A 151 -10.27 18.72 -12.19
N THR A 152 -9.90 17.88 -13.17
CA THR A 152 -10.05 18.20 -14.58
C THR A 152 -11.48 17.92 -15.04
N ALA A 153 -12.05 18.81 -15.86
CA ALA A 153 -13.36 18.60 -16.48
C ALA A 153 -13.41 17.25 -17.21
N GLY A 154 -14.50 16.51 -17.07
CA GLY A 154 -14.66 15.16 -17.65
C GLY A 154 -13.87 14.04 -16.97
N ARG A 155 -12.86 14.34 -16.12
CA ARG A 155 -12.05 13.32 -15.42
C ARG A 155 -12.14 13.39 -13.89
N SER A 156 -12.87 14.37 -13.36
CA SER A 156 -12.92 14.65 -11.93
C SER A 156 -13.37 13.46 -11.07
N GLY A 157 -14.32 12.65 -11.56
CA GLY A 157 -14.78 11.43 -10.91
C GLY A 157 -13.67 10.37 -10.84
N PHE A 158 -12.99 10.13 -11.97
CA PHE A 158 -11.87 9.20 -12.05
C PHE A 158 -10.72 9.63 -11.14
N GLN A 159 -10.29 10.90 -11.18
CA GLN A 159 -9.19 11.40 -10.36
C GLN A 159 -9.47 11.23 -8.86
N ARG A 160 -10.68 11.58 -8.40
CA ARG A 160 -11.08 11.37 -7.00
C ARG A 160 -11.12 9.90 -6.63
N ALA A 161 -11.72 9.06 -7.48
CA ALA A 161 -11.83 7.64 -7.22
C ALA A 161 -10.45 6.94 -7.21
N PHE A 162 -9.52 7.38 -8.06
CA PHE A 162 -8.15 6.90 -8.08
C PHE A 162 -7.38 7.36 -6.84
N PHE A 163 -7.52 8.63 -6.45
CA PHE A 163 -6.92 9.17 -5.23
C PHE A 163 -7.38 8.43 -3.97
N VAL A 164 -8.69 8.16 -3.85
CA VAL A 164 -9.23 7.32 -2.77
C VAL A 164 -8.57 5.94 -2.75
N ARG A 165 -8.37 5.30 -3.91
CA ARG A 165 -7.72 3.98 -3.98
C ARG A 165 -6.25 4.03 -3.56
N MET A 166 -5.51 5.06 -3.99
CA MET A 166 -4.12 5.27 -3.59
C MET A 166 -3.98 5.45 -2.08
N LEU A 167 -4.82 6.31 -1.48
CA LEU A 167 -4.84 6.52 -0.03
C LEU A 167 -5.31 5.29 0.74
N TYR A 168 -6.35 4.60 0.24
CA TYR A 168 -6.84 3.37 0.81
C TYR A 168 -5.76 2.29 0.84
N SER A 169 -5.00 2.13 -0.26
CA SER A 169 -3.86 1.21 -0.30
C SER A 169 -2.80 1.57 0.75
N CYS A 170 -2.49 2.86 0.90
CA CYS A 170 -1.53 3.30 1.92
C CYS A 170 -2.01 2.99 3.34
N LEU A 171 -3.30 3.20 3.63
CA LEU A 171 -3.89 2.91 4.94
C LEU A 171 -3.88 1.41 5.23
N VAL A 172 -4.39 0.60 4.29
CA VAL A 172 -4.48 -0.86 4.46
C VAL A 172 -3.08 -1.46 4.62
N ASP A 173 -2.13 -1.12 3.74
CA ASP A 173 -0.77 -1.64 3.88
C ASP A 173 -0.14 -1.24 5.21
N ALA A 174 -0.38 -0.01 5.70
CA ALA A 174 0.13 0.45 6.98
C ALA A 174 -0.48 -0.29 8.17
N ASP A 175 -1.80 -0.52 8.16
CA ASP A 175 -2.54 -1.25 9.20
C ASP A 175 -2.08 -2.72 9.28
N PHE A 176 -1.98 -3.39 8.13
CA PHE A 176 -1.49 -4.76 8.06
C PHE A 176 -0.03 -4.89 8.53
N LEU A 177 0.85 -3.97 8.11
CA LEU A 177 2.26 -4.01 8.50
C LEU A 177 2.47 -3.68 9.99
N ASP A 178 1.69 -2.77 10.57
CA ASP A 178 1.75 -2.48 12.01
C ASP A 178 1.28 -3.69 12.83
N THR A 179 0.15 -4.28 12.44
CA THR A 179 -0.39 -5.50 13.05
C THR A 179 0.60 -6.67 12.92
N GLU A 180 1.20 -6.87 11.74
CA GLU A 180 2.21 -7.92 11.52
C GLU A 180 3.45 -7.69 12.39
N LYS A 181 3.94 -6.45 12.48
CA LYS A 181 5.09 -6.10 13.31
C LYS A 181 4.83 -6.40 14.79
N PHE A 182 3.60 -6.17 15.25
CA PHE A 182 3.22 -6.47 16.63
C PHE A 182 3.07 -7.98 16.88
N LEU A 183 2.33 -8.70 16.03
CA LEU A 183 1.97 -10.11 16.27
C LEU A 183 3.00 -11.13 15.76
N LYS A 184 3.77 -10.81 14.70
CA LYS A 184 4.57 -11.76 13.92
C LYS A 184 5.99 -11.22 13.67
N LYS A 185 6.71 -10.91 14.75
CA LYS A 185 8.06 -10.31 14.71
C LYS A 185 9.05 -11.06 13.80
N GLU A 186 9.01 -12.39 13.79
CA GLU A 186 9.88 -13.23 12.95
C GLU A 186 9.61 -13.06 11.45
N LYS A 187 8.34 -12.97 11.04
CA LYS A 187 7.98 -12.74 9.64
C LYS A 187 8.33 -11.32 9.18
N ASN A 188 8.19 -10.35 10.08
CA ASN A 188 8.59 -8.97 9.81
C ASN A 188 10.09 -8.86 9.53
N ALA A 189 10.92 -9.65 10.21
CA ALA A 189 12.37 -9.68 10.03
C ALA A 189 12.82 -10.23 8.66
N LEU A 190 11.96 -10.97 7.95
CA LEU A 190 12.26 -11.49 6.61
C LEU A 190 12.01 -10.47 5.48
N ARG A 191 11.46 -9.29 5.80
CA ARG A 191 11.13 -8.27 4.79
C ARG A 191 12.27 -7.25 4.64
N GLY A 192 12.56 -6.88 3.39
CA GLY A 192 13.24 -5.61 3.09
C GLY A 192 14.74 -5.68 2.78
N GLU A 193 15.32 -6.87 2.65
CA GLU A 193 16.72 -7.04 2.21
C GLU A 193 16.81 -7.18 0.69
N TYR A 194 16.34 -6.16 -0.04
CA TYR A 194 16.49 -6.11 -1.50
C TYR A 194 17.71 -5.27 -1.87
N PRO A 195 18.52 -5.70 -2.85
CA PRO A 195 19.62 -4.89 -3.32
C PRO A 195 19.10 -3.55 -3.89
N PRO A 196 19.78 -2.44 -3.61
CA PRO A 196 19.51 -1.15 -4.22
C PRO A 196 19.53 -1.18 -5.77
N LEU A 197 18.78 -0.30 -6.42
CA LEU A 197 18.61 -0.33 -7.89
C LEU A 197 19.90 -0.05 -8.66
N ASP A 198 20.83 0.72 -8.10
CA ASP A 198 22.18 0.94 -8.63
C ASP A 198 23.00 -0.36 -8.60
N VAL A 199 22.94 -1.13 -7.52
CA VAL A 199 23.54 -2.48 -7.45
C VAL A 199 22.93 -3.41 -8.51
N LEU A 200 21.60 -3.38 -8.69
CA LEU A 200 20.95 -4.19 -9.74
C LEU A 200 21.39 -3.76 -11.14
N TRP A 201 21.57 -2.46 -11.36
CA TRP A 201 22.08 -1.92 -12.61
C TRP A 201 23.51 -2.39 -12.89
N GLU A 202 24.41 -2.33 -11.89
CA GLU A 202 25.78 -2.84 -12.01
C GLU A 202 25.83 -4.34 -12.32
N ARG A 203 25.03 -5.14 -11.60
CA ARG A 203 24.89 -6.59 -11.86
C ARG A 203 24.45 -6.85 -13.30
N LEU A 204 23.44 -6.13 -13.79
CA LEU A 204 22.97 -6.26 -15.17
C LEU A 204 24.06 -5.88 -16.18
N GLN A 205 24.82 -4.80 -15.94
CA GLN A 205 25.93 -4.43 -16.82
C GLN A 205 27.00 -5.53 -16.88
N GLY A 206 27.33 -6.13 -15.72
CA GLY A 206 28.22 -7.27 -15.63
C GLY A 206 27.69 -8.51 -16.37
N TYR A 207 26.38 -8.76 -16.32
CA TYR A 207 25.74 -9.83 -17.09
C TYR A 207 25.78 -9.57 -18.60
N LEU A 208 25.48 -8.33 -19.02
CA LEU A 208 25.44 -7.93 -20.43
C LEU A 208 26.82 -7.97 -21.11
N SER A 209 27.90 -7.67 -20.36
CA SER A 209 29.27 -7.70 -20.90
C SER A 209 29.68 -9.09 -21.40
N LYS A 210 29.11 -10.17 -20.84
CA LYS A 210 29.35 -11.55 -21.25
C LYS A 210 28.90 -11.82 -22.70
N PHE A 211 27.86 -11.13 -23.17
CA PHE A 211 27.40 -11.25 -24.56
C PHE A 211 28.30 -10.47 -25.53
N ALA A 212 28.85 -9.34 -25.10
CA ALA A 212 29.81 -8.57 -25.88
C ALA A 212 31.17 -9.30 -26.01
N ALA A 213 31.57 -10.05 -24.97
CA ALA A 213 32.80 -10.83 -24.94
C ALA A 213 32.69 -12.20 -25.65
N LYS A 214 31.58 -12.47 -26.35
CA LYS A 214 31.36 -13.74 -27.02
C LYS A 214 32.40 -13.95 -28.14
N PRO A 215 33.15 -15.08 -28.16
CA PRO A 215 34.23 -15.30 -29.14
C PRO A 215 33.76 -15.31 -30.60
N VAL A 216 32.54 -15.79 -30.86
CA VAL A 216 31.95 -15.87 -32.20
C VAL A 216 30.57 -15.19 -32.19
N PRO A 217 30.48 -13.93 -32.65
CA PRO A 217 29.20 -13.23 -32.77
C PRO A 217 28.31 -13.87 -33.83
N SER A 218 27.01 -13.92 -33.55
CA SER A 218 25.98 -14.25 -34.52
C SER A 218 25.59 -13.00 -35.34
N PRO A 219 24.98 -13.15 -36.53
CA PRO A 219 24.56 -12.02 -37.36
C PRO A 219 23.58 -11.04 -36.67
N VAL A 220 22.86 -11.49 -35.63
CA VAL A 220 21.90 -10.67 -34.89
C VAL A 220 22.52 -9.88 -33.75
N ASP A 221 23.73 -10.23 -33.31
CA ASP A 221 24.35 -9.61 -32.12
C ASP A 221 24.65 -8.10 -32.28
N PRO A 222 25.10 -7.58 -33.45
CA PRO A 222 25.23 -6.14 -33.66
C PRO A 222 23.91 -5.38 -33.51
N TRP A 223 22.80 -5.99 -33.96
CA TRP A 223 21.46 -5.40 -33.83
C TRP A 223 20.99 -5.40 -32.39
N ARG A 224 21.25 -6.47 -31.63
CA ARG A 224 20.96 -6.53 -30.19
C ARG A 224 21.73 -5.47 -29.42
N ALA A 225 23.02 -5.29 -29.73
CA ALA A 225 23.84 -4.24 -29.12
C ALA A 225 23.28 -2.83 -29.41
N LYS A 226 22.80 -2.61 -30.64
CA LYS A 226 22.16 -1.34 -31.03
C LYS A 226 20.83 -1.09 -30.32
N VAL A 227 19.99 -2.13 -30.18
CA VAL A 227 18.74 -2.04 -29.40
C VAL A 227 19.03 -1.70 -27.95
N LEU A 228 20.00 -2.39 -27.35
CA LEU A 228 20.43 -2.11 -25.98
C LEU A 228 20.93 -0.67 -25.82
N SER A 229 21.75 -0.17 -26.75
CA SER A 229 22.28 1.20 -26.67
C SER A 229 21.15 2.24 -26.74
N TRP A 230 20.17 2.05 -27.63
CA TRP A 230 19.00 2.94 -27.70
C TRP A 230 18.18 2.94 -26.40
N CYS A 231 17.98 1.76 -25.79
CA CYS A 231 17.31 1.66 -24.49
C CYS A 231 18.08 2.39 -23.38
N VAL A 232 19.40 2.20 -23.32
CA VAL A 232 20.27 2.84 -22.31
C VAL A 232 20.35 4.36 -22.50
N GLU A 233 20.34 4.84 -23.74
CA GLU A 233 20.29 6.27 -24.06
C GLU A 233 18.94 6.87 -23.67
N ALA A 234 17.84 6.25 -24.08
CA ALA A 234 16.49 6.72 -23.79
C ALA A 234 16.17 6.78 -22.29
N ALA A 235 16.83 5.96 -21.47
CA ALA A 235 16.67 5.94 -20.02
C ALA A 235 17.07 7.27 -19.33
N GLY A 236 17.89 8.11 -19.99
CA GLY A 236 18.27 9.43 -19.49
C GLY A 236 17.22 10.53 -19.68
N ASN A 237 16.13 10.24 -20.40
CA ASN A 237 15.05 11.20 -20.63
C ASN A 237 14.10 11.30 -19.41
N ALA A 238 13.23 12.31 -19.41
CA ALA A 238 12.26 12.54 -18.33
C ALA A 238 11.26 11.38 -18.17
N PRO A 239 10.74 11.12 -16.95
CA PRO A 239 9.71 10.10 -16.74
C PRO A 239 8.49 10.28 -17.66
N GLY A 240 8.04 9.19 -18.28
CA GLY A 240 7.00 9.24 -19.30
C GLY A 240 6.67 7.87 -19.89
N LEU A 241 5.98 7.89 -21.03
CA LEU A 241 5.61 6.68 -21.77
C LEU A 241 6.61 6.44 -22.90
N TYR A 242 7.14 5.22 -22.93
CA TYR A 242 8.11 4.76 -23.92
C TYR A 242 7.60 3.49 -24.61
N SER A 243 7.90 3.34 -25.89
CA SER A 243 7.58 2.14 -26.66
C SER A 243 8.85 1.52 -27.23
N LEU A 244 8.94 0.18 -27.13
CA LEU A 244 10.04 -0.60 -27.69
C LEU A 244 9.50 -1.58 -28.73
N THR A 245 9.69 -1.25 -30.01
CA THR A 245 9.25 -2.10 -31.13
C THR A 245 10.44 -2.84 -31.70
N VAL A 246 10.57 -4.12 -31.35
CA VAL A 246 11.69 -4.98 -31.78
C VAL A 246 11.15 -6.37 -32.10
N PRO A 247 11.60 -7.03 -33.19
CA PRO A 247 11.17 -8.38 -33.53
C PRO A 247 11.56 -9.42 -32.46
N THR A 248 10.99 -10.62 -32.54
CA THR A 248 11.41 -11.75 -31.69
C THR A 248 12.90 -12.03 -31.88
N GLY A 249 13.58 -12.44 -30.82
CA GLY A 249 15.04 -12.65 -30.82
C GLY A 249 15.89 -11.38 -30.80
N GLY A 250 15.32 -10.18 -30.96
CA GLY A 250 16.06 -8.89 -30.99
C GLY A 250 16.49 -8.34 -29.62
N GLY A 251 16.43 -9.12 -28.54
CA GLY A 251 16.95 -8.69 -27.23
C GLY A 251 16.02 -7.82 -26.38
N LYS A 252 14.70 -7.90 -26.59
CA LYS A 252 13.70 -7.09 -25.86
C LYS A 252 13.81 -7.20 -24.34
N THR A 253 13.88 -8.42 -23.81
CA THR A 253 13.81 -8.70 -22.37
C THR A 253 14.92 -7.98 -21.59
N LEU A 254 16.18 -8.17 -21.97
CA LEU A 254 17.30 -7.54 -21.26
C LEU A 254 17.42 -6.05 -21.59
N SER A 255 17.06 -5.63 -22.81
CA SER A 255 17.13 -4.20 -23.18
C SER A 255 16.06 -3.37 -22.46
N SER A 256 14.85 -3.91 -22.26
CA SER A 256 13.80 -3.24 -21.48
C SER A 256 14.13 -3.21 -19.99
N LEU A 257 14.75 -4.26 -19.43
CA LEU A 257 15.27 -4.23 -18.06
C LEU A 257 16.40 -3.20 -17.92
N ALA A 258 17.31 -3.12 -18.89
CA ALA A 258 18.38 -2.12 -18.90
C ALA A 258 17.83 -0.69 -18.91
N PHE A 259 16.84 -0.42 -19.76
CA PHE A 259 16.11 0.85 -19.73
C PHE A 259 15.49 1.09 -18.35
N ALA A 260 14.75 0.13 -17.81
CA ALA A 260 14.00 0.29 -16.57
C ALA A 260 14.91 0.56 -15.36
N LEU A 261 15.99 -0.21 -15.19
CA LEU A 261 16.93 -0.02 -14.08
C LEU A 261 17.68 1.30 -14.21
N LYS A 262 18.24 1.62 -15.38
CA LYS A 262 18.95 2.89 -15.57
C LYS A 262 18.02 4.09 -15.38
N HIS A 263 16.81 4.02 -15.91
CA HIS A 263 15.83 5.10 -15.79
C HIS A 263 15.38 5.27 -14.34
N ALA A 264 15.18 4.17 -13.61
CA ALA A 264 14.83 4.20 -12.19
C ALA A 264 15.95 4.79 -11.33
N VAL A 265 17.21 4.42 -11.58
CA VAL A 265 18.38 5.03 -10.91
C VAL A 265 18.45 6.54 -11.22
N THR A 266 18.34 6.91 -12.49
CA THR A 266 18.46 8.31 -12.94
C THR A 266 17.33 9.19 -12.41
N SER A 267 16.12 8.63 -12.29
CA SER A 267 14.91 9.35 -11.86
C SER A 267 14.56 9.13 -10.39
N HIS A 268 15.45 8.52 -9.60
CA HIS A 268 15.27 8.21 -8.17
C HIS A 268 13.95 7.46 -7.85
N LEU A 269 13.60 6.47 -8.67
CA LEU A 269 12.44 5.61 -8.46
C LEU A 269 12.77 4.48 -7.48
N ASP A 270 11.74 3.92 -6.84
CA ASP A 270 11.93 2.92 -5.78
C ASP A 270 12.02 1.47 -6.28
N ARG A 271 11.43 1.16 -7.44
CA ARG A 271 11.32 -0.22 -7.95
C ARG A 271 10.97 -0.28 -9.43
N VAL A 272 11.26 -1.42 -10.05
CA VAL A 272 10.78 -1.80 -11.39
C VAL A 272 9.67 -2.85 -11.24
N ILE A 273 8.52 -2.63 -11.88
CA ILE A 273 7.44 -3.61 -11.96
C ILE A 273 7.36 -4.08 -13.40
N PHE A 274 7.64 -5.36 -13.62
CA PHE A 274 7.60 -5.97 -14.95
C PHE A 274 6.30 -6.75 -15.13
N VAL A 275 5.47 -6.33 -16.08
CA VAL A 275 4.14 -6.90 -16.32
C VAL A 275 4.11 -7.57 -17.70
N ILE A 276 3.75 -8.86 -17.73
CA ILE A 276 3.74 -9.67 -18.95
C ILE A 276 2.44 -10.48 -19.01
N PRO A 277 1.82 -10.64 -20.20
CA PRO A 277 0.75 -11.62 -20.35
C PRO A 277 1.32 -13.05 -20.27
N TYR A 278 0.62 -13.95 -19.57
CA TYR A 278 0.89 -15.38 -19.40
C TYR A 278 1.95 -15.78 -18.36
N THR A 279 1.59 -16.72 -17.50
CA THR A 279 2.45 -17.27 -16.43
C THR A 279 3.73 -17.89 -16.97
N SER A 280 3.67 -18.66 -18.06
CA SER A 280 4.86 -19.32 -18.62
C SER A 280 5.93 -18.35 -19.12
N ILE A 281 5.52 -17.17 -19.61
CA ILE A 281 6.46 -16.13 -20.03
C ILE A 281 7.00 -15.38 -18.81
N ILE A 282 6.20 -15.23 -17.76
CA ILE A 282 6.64 -14.66 -16.48
C ILE A 282 7.75 -15.51 -15.88
N GLU A 283 7.56 -16.82 -15.75
CA GLU A 283 8.55 -17.73 -15.18
C GLU A 283 9.87 -17.68 -15.97
N GLN A 284 9.80 -17.75 -17.30
CA GLN A 284 10.99 -17.65 -18.16
C GLN A 284 11.72 -16.31 -18.02
N ASN A 285 10.99 -15.19 -18.00
CA ASN A 285 11.61 -13.88 -17.85
C ASN A 285 12.14 -13.66 -16.43
N ALA A 286 11.49 -14.21 -15.40
CA ALA A 286 11.96 -14.16 -14.04
C ALA A 286 13.29 -14.89 -13.89
N ASP A 287 13.45 -16.07 -14.48
CA ASP A 287 14.73 -16.80 -14.49
C ASP A 287 15.83 -16.01 -15.19
N VAL A 288 15.55 -15.42 -16.36
CA VAL A 288 16.49 -14.52 -17.04
C VAL A 288 16.88 -13.34 -16.15
N PHE A 289 15.93 -12.77 -15.40
CA PHE A 289 16.22 -11.66 -14.50
C PHE A 289 17.01 -12.10 -13.26
N ARG A 290 16.75 -13.28 -12.70
CA ARG A 290 17.53 -13.84 -11.59
C ARG A 290 18.98 -14.06 -12.01
N ASP A 291 19.20 -14.62 -13.19
CA ASP A 291 20.54 -14.81 -13.75
C ASP A 291 21.27 -13.48 -13.97
N ALA A 292 20.51 -12.44 -14.35
CA ALA A 292 21.06 -11.13 -14.69
C ALA A 292 21.33 -10.25 -13.47
N VAL A 293 20.45 -10.26 -12.46
CA VAL A 293 20.49 -9.30 -11.34
C VAL A 293 20.49 -9.94 -9.95
N GLY A 294 20.41 -11.27 -9.86
CA GLY A 294 20.42 -12.03 -8.61
C GLY A 294 19.02 -12.48 -8.17
N ALA A 295 18.94 -13.66 -7.55
CA ALA A 295 17.70 -14.25 -7.05
C ALA A 295 17.10 -13.49 -5.85
N ASP A 296 17.94 -12.78 -5.10
CA ASP A 296 17.59 -11.87 -4.00
C ASP A 296 16.82 -10.62 -4.48
N ALA A 297 16.84 -10.32 -5.77
CA ALA A 297 16.24 -9.12 -6.35
C ALA A 297 14.89 -9.34 -7.04
N VAL A 298 14.54 -10.59 -7.37
CA VAL A 298 13.38 -10.91 -8.23
C VAL A 298 12.26 -11.52 -7.41
N ILE A 299 11.15 -10.79 -7.30
CA ILE A 299 9.91 -11.27 -6.68
C ILE A 299 8.91 -11.58 -7.78
N GLU A 300 8.49 -12.84 -7.86
CA GLU A 300 7.44 -13.28 -8.77
C GLU A 300 6.07 -13.23 -8.10
N HIS A 301 5.06 -12.77 -8.84
CA HIS A 301 3.68 -12.80 -8.38
C HIS A 301 2.76 -13.22 -9.53
N HIS A 302 2.03 -14.31 -9.34
CA HIS A 302 1.09 -14.84 -10.31
C HIS A 302 -0.34 -14.60 -9.85
N SER A 303 -1.16 -14.03 -10.73
CA SER A 303 -2.59 -13.86 -10.48
C SER A 303 -3.38 -14.44 -11.64
N ASN A 304 -4.06 -15.55 -11.39
CA ASN A 304 -5.00 -16.13 -12.35
C ASN A 304 -6.44 -15.75 -11.98
N PHE A 305 -7.21 -15.37 -12.99
CA PHE A 305 -8.65 -15.20 -12.84
C PHE A 305 -9.32 -16.58 -12.86
N ASP A 306 -9.89 -17.01 -11.72
CA ASP A 306 -10.78 -18.18 -11.70
C ASP A 306 -12.25 -17.68 -11.83
N PRO A 307 -12.93 -17.94 -12.98
CA PRO A 307 -14.31 -17.54 -13.19
C PRO A 307 -15.29 -18.12 -12.16
N ARG A 308 -14.92 -19.23 -11.48
CA ARG A 308 -15.77 -19.94 -10.51
C ARG A 308 -15.71 -19.31 -9.12
N ARG A 309 -14.71 -18.48 -8.83
CA ARG A 309 -14.52 -17.84 -7.51
C ARG A 309 -15.50 -16.69 -7.24
N LYS A 310 -16.35 -16.31 -8.21
CA LYS A 310 -17.41 -15.29 -8.03
C LYS A 310 -18.56 -15.69 -7.10
N LYS A 311 -18.59 -16.92 -6.56
CA LYS A 311 -19.69 -17.43 -5.72
C LYS A 311 -19.34 -17.73 -4.25
N ALA A 312 -18.10 -17.62 -3.81
CA ALA A 312 -17.77 -17.76 -2.39
C ALA A 312 -17.81 -16.38 -1.72
N GLY A 313 -18.76 -16.19 -0.81
CA GLY A 313 -18.84 -15.00 0.04
C GLY A 313 -17.54 -14.76 0.79
N ARG A 314 -17.22 -13.49 1.02
CA ARG A 314 -16.05 -13.03 1.80
C ARG A 314 -16.27 -13.23 3.31
N ASP A 315 -16.63 -14.45 3.72
CA ASP A 315 -16.83 -14.79 5.14
C ASP A 315 -15.71 -15.65 5.72
N GLU A 316 -14.67 -15.97 4.95
CA GLU A 316 -13.46 -16.63 5.45
C GLU A 316 -12.26 -15.69 5.33
N ALA A 317 -12.23 -14.70 6.23
CA ALA A 317 -10.98 -14.20 6.76
C ALA A 317 -10.93 -14.66 8.23
N ASP A 318 -10.41 -15.86 8.44
CA ASP A 318 -10.00 -16.39 9.74
C ASP A 318 -8.56 -15.89 10.05
N PRO A 319 -8.14 -15.78 11.33
CA PRO A 319 -7.72 -14.55 12.01
C PRO A 319 -6.28 -14.10 11.72
#